data_AF-A1YM33-F1
#
_entry.id   AF-A1YM33-F1
#
_cell.length_a   1.000
_cell.length_b   1.000
_cell.length_c   1.000
_cell.angle_alpha   90.00
_cell.angle_beta   90.00
_cell.angle_gamma   90.00
#
_symmetry.space_group_name_H-M   'P 1'
#
loop_
_entity.id
_entity.type
_entity.pdbx_description
1 polymer ?
#
loop_
_entity_poly.entity_id
_entity_poly.type
_entity_poly.pdbx_seq_one_letter_code
_entity_poly.pdbx_strand_id
1 'polypeptide(L)' 'TTPCCFSYLSRPLPRAHLQEYFYTSSKCSMAAVVFITRKNRQVCANPEKKWVREYINSLELS' A
#
# COMPACT_ATOMS: atom_id res chain seq x y z
N THR A 1 -16.16 -3.93 9.43
CA THR A 1 -16.21 -3.12 8.19
C THR A 1 -14.96 -3.37 7.38
N THR A 2 -15.08 -3.53 6.07
CA THR A 2 -13.94 -3.76 5.17
C THR A 2 -13.25 -2.43 4.86
N PRO A 3 -11.93 -2.29 5.06
CA PRO A 3 -11.23 -1.05 4.78
C PRO A 3 -11.13 -0.80 3.26
N CYS A 4 -11.50 0.40 2.83
CA CYS A 4 -11.40 0.86 1.44
C CYS A 4 -10.62 2.16 1.36
N CYS A 5 -9.97 2.37 0.21
CA CYS A 5 -9.26 3.61 -0.11
C CYS A 5 -10.13 4.47 -1.03
N PHE A 6 -10.11 5.79 -0.80
CA PHE A 6 -10.79 6.79 -1.64
C PHE A 6 -9.81 7.75 -2.32
N SER A 7 -8.53 7.64 -2.00
CA SER A 7 -7.44 8.37 -2.63
C SER A 7 -6.13 7.59 -2.48
N TYR A 8 -5.14 7.95 -3.30
CA TYR A 8 -3.80 7.39 -3.25
C TYR A 8 -2.79 8.44 -2.80
N LEU A 9 -1.70 7.98 -2.19
CA LEU A 9 -0.56 8.86 -1.92
C LEU A 9 0.04 9.38 -3.24
N SER A 10 0.27 10.68 -3.33
CA SER A 10 0.79 11.33 -4.52
C SER A 10 2.30 11.13 -4.73
N ARG A 11 3.05 10.86 -3.65
CA ARG A 11 4.51 10.70 -3.66
C ARG A 11 4.92 9.38 -3.01
N PRO A 12 6.04 8.77 -3.41
CA PRO A 12 6.55 7.57 -2.75
C PRO A 12 6.95 7.84 -1.29
N LEU A 13 6.68 6.88 -0.41
CA LEU A 13 7.21 6.88 0.96
C LEU A 13 8.62 6.33 0.98
N PRO A 14 9.49 6.70 1.93
CA PRO A 14 10.76 6.02 2.11
C PRO A 14 10.55 4.52 2.39
N ARG A 15 11.12 3.64 1.57
CA ARG A 15 10.96 2.18 1.69
C ARG A 15 11.32 1.64 3.08
N ALA A 16 12.33 2.22 3.72
CA ALA A 16 12.79 1.83 5.06
C ALA A 16 11.70 1.98 6.15
N HIS A 17 10.67 2.79 5.91
CA HIS A 17 9.57 2.97 6.86
C HIS A 17 8.47 1.93 6.70
N LEU A 18 8.46 1.16 5.61
CA LEU A 18 7.44 0.16 5.35
C LEU A 18 7.78 -1.15 6.04
N GLN A 19 6.77 -1.75 6.66
CA GLN A 19 6.87 -3.01 7.38
C GLN A 19 6.08 -4.09 6.66
N GLU A 20 4.83 -3.81 6.30
CA GLU A 20 3.90 -4.79 5.74
C GLU A 20 2.99 -4.12 4.70
N TYR A 21 2.23 -4.93 3.97
CA TYR A 21 1.22 -4.45 3.05
C TYR A 21 0.04 -5.43 2.94
N PHE A 22 -1.11 -4.94 2.49
CA PHE A 22 -2.24 -5.78 2.11
C PHE A 22 -3.04 -5.14 0.97
N TYR A 23 -3.80 -5.96 0.23
CA TYR A 23 -4.73 -5.47 -0.79
C TYR A 23 -6.09 -5.13 -0.17
N THR A 24 -6.72 -4.05 -0.62
CA THR A 24 -8.13 -3.80 -0.29
C THR A 24 -9.03 -4.87 -0.91
N SER A 25 -10.18 -5.11 -0.28
CA SER A 25 -11.16 -6.07 -0.81
C SER A 25 -11.68 -5.66 -2.19
N SER A 26 -12.03 -6.65 -3.01
CA SER A 26 -12.75 -6.46 -4.29
C SER A 26 -14.13 -5.79 -4.15
N LYS A 27 -14.67 -5.71 -2.92
CA LYS A 27 -15.89 -4.94 -2.63
C LYS A 27 -15.67 -3.42 -2.67
N CYS A 28 -14.42 -2.96 -2.62
CA CYS A 28 -14.09 -1.55 -2.73
C CYS A 28 -14.16 -1.10 -4.19
N SER A 29 -14.71 0.09 -4.43
CA SER A 29 -14.82 0.69 -5.77
C SER A 29 -13.46 0.95 -6.41
N MET A 30 -12.44 1.19 -5.57
CA MET A 30 -11.07 1.47 -5.98
C MET A 30 -10.16 0.33 -5.52
N ALA A 31 -9.44 -0.26 -6.47
CA ALA A 31 -8.37 -1.20 -6.15
C ALA A 31 -7.20 -0.45 -5.52
N ALA A 32 -6.73 -0.90 -4.36
CA ALA A 32 -5.61 -0.27 -3.68
C ALA A 32 -4.74 -1.29 -2.95
N VAL A 33 -3.48 -0.91 -2.78
CA VAL A 33 -2.56 -1.53 -1.83
C VAL A 33 -2.47 -0.62 -0.62
N VAL A 34 -2.62 -1.17 0.58
CA VAL A 34 -2.40 -0.44 1.83
C VAL A 34 -1.06 -0.86 2.38
N PHE A 35 -0.14 0.10 2.50
CA PHE A 35 1.12 -0.11 3.20
C PHE A 35 0.97 0.20 4.68
N ILE A 36 1.53 -0.67 5.52
CA ILE A 36 1.65 -0.48 6.97
C ILE A 36 3.10 -0.07 7.24
N THR A 37 3.24 1.11 7.84
CA THR A 37 4.56 1.61 8.27
C THR A 37 4.96 1.02 9.62
N ARG A 38 6.25 1.05 9.95
CA ARG A 38 6.79 0.68 11.27
C ARG A 38 6.19 1.46 12.46
N LYS A 39 5.51 2.58 12.18
CA LYS A 39 4.75 3.37 13.17
C LYS A 39 3.26 3.05 13.16
N ASN A 40 2.86 1.90 12.61
CA ASN A 40 1.48 1.42 12.45
C ASN A 40 0.55 2.39 11.69
N ARG A 41 1.10 3.30 10.87
CA ARG A 41 0.30 4.13 9.96
C ARG A 41 -0.03 3.34 8.70
N GLN A 42 -1.29 3.42 8.29
CA GLN A 42 -1.79 2.82 7.06
C GLN A 42 -1.85 3.86 5.94
N VAL A 43 -1.35 3.51 4.77
CA VAL A 43 -1.31 4.41 3.62
C VAL A 43 -1.79 3.72 2.35
N CYS A 44 -2.78 4.31 1.70
CA CYS A 44 -3.30 3.87 0.41
C CYS A 44 -2.34 4.22 -0.74
N ALA A 45 -2.03 3.25 -1.58
CA ALA A 45 -1.17 3.39 -2.75
C ALA A 45 -1.81 2.74 -3.99
N ASN A 46 -1.54 3.33 -5.16
CA ASN A 46 -2.06 2.83 -6.44
C ASN A 46 -1.22 1.63 -6.92
N PRO A 47 -1.79 0.42 -7.06
CA PRO A 47 -1.06 -0.78 -7.48
C PRO A 47 -0.41 -0.68 -8.87
N GLU A 48 -0.89 0.23 -9.73
CA GLU A 48 -0.35 0.41 -11.08
C GLU A 48 0.99 1.16 -11.10
N LYS A 49 1.29 1.92 -10.05
CA LYS A 49 2.52 2.71 -9.97
C LYS A 49 3.74 1.80 -9.81
N LYS A 50 4.80 2.09 -10.56
CA LYS A 50 6.05 1.31 -10.58
C LYS A 50 6.65 1.14 -9.17
N TRP A 51 6.78 2.22 -8.41
CA TRP A 51 7.34 2.19 -7.05
C TRP A 51 6.52 1.32 -6.07
N VAL A 52 5.19 1.25 -6.26
CA VAL A 52 4.32 0.42 -5.42
C VAL A 52 4.62 -1.05 -5.65
N ARG A 53 4.75 -1.47 -6.93
CA ARG A 53 5.14 -2.84 -7.29
C ARG A 53 6.53 -3.19 -6.80
N GLU A 54 7.50 -2.28 -6.92
CA GLU A 54 8.85 -2.48 -6.38
C GLU A 54 8.84 -2.70 -4.86
N TYR A 55 8.01 -1.95 -4.14
CA TYR A 55 7.92 -2.06 -2.69
C TYR A 55 7.27 -3.37 -2.27
N ILE A 56 6.19 -3.77 -2.94
CA ILE A 56 5.55 -5.08 -2.74
C ILE A 56 6.58 -6.20 -2.95
N ASN A 57 7.27 -6.21 -4.08
CA ASN A 57 8.28 -7.23 -4.40
C ASN A 57 9.37 -7.30 -3.32
N SER A 58 9.86 -6.16 -2.87
CA SER A 58 10.87 -6.15 -1.81
C SER A 58 10.35 -6.62 -0.45
N LEU A 59 9.05 -6.45 -0.16
CA LEU A 59 8.42 -6.92 1.09
C LEU A 59 8.14 -8.43 1.03
N GLU A 60 7.81 -8.98 -0.13
CA GLU A 60 7.65 -10.42 -0.37
C GLU A 60 8.97 -11.19 -0.28
N LEU A 61 10.09 -10.53 -0.57
CA LEU A 61 11.44 -11.09 -0.50
C LEU A 61 12.12 -10.86 0.86
N SER A 62 11.43 -10.25 1.84
CA SER A 62 11.95 -9.92 3.18
C SER A 62 11.76 -11.06 4.20
#